data_AF-A0A9X0Q1U8-F1
#
_entry.id   AF-A0A9X0Q1U8-F1
#
_cell.length_a   1.000
_cell.length_b   1.000
_cell.length_c   1.000
_cell.angle_alpha   90.00
_cell.angle_beta   90.00
_cell.angle_gamma   90.00
#
_symmetry.space_group_name_H-M   'P 1'
#
loop_
_entity.id
_entity.type
_entity.pdbx_description
1 polymer ?
#
loop_
_entity_poly.entity_id
_entity_poly.type
_entity_poly.pdbx_seq_one_letter_code
_entity_poly.pdbx_strand_id
1 'polypeptide(L)'
;CWDTGGIDPTIVYERSKKHGLFRVIPIKGASVYGKPVASMPRKRNKNGVYLTEIGTDTAKEQIYNRFTLTPEGDEPLPGAVHFPNNPD
;
A
#
# COMPACT_ATOMS: atom_id res chain seq x y z
N CYS A 1 3.43 -3.66 6.56
CA CYS A 1 4.38 -2.72 5.93
C CYS A 1 4.41 -1.44 6.73
N TRP A 2 5.55 -0.76 6.81
CA TRP A 2 5.71 0.49 7.55
C TRP A 2 6.17 1.58 6.58
N ASP A 3 5.47 2.71 6.58
CA ASP A 3 5.78 3.84 5.70
C ASP A 3 7.04 4.57 6.15
N THR A 4 7.86 4.97 5.18
CA THR A 4 9.08 5.74 5.40
C THR A 4 8.89 7.23 5.19
N GLY A 5 7.76 7.68 4.65
CA GLY A 5 7.45 9.10 4.46
C GLY A 5 6.93 9.77 5.72
N GLY A 6 6.14 9.08 6.53
CA GLY A 6 5.51 9.62 7.75
C GLY A 6 6.34 9.53 9.03
N ILE A 7 7.44 8.77 9.05
CA ILE A 7 8.37 8.60 10.17
C ILE A 7 9.80 8.56 9.64
N ASP A 8 10.82 8.76 10.50
CA ASP A 8 12.22 8.69 10.07
C ASP A 8 12.50 7.35 9.33
N PRO A 9 12.89 7.40 8.03
CA PRO A 9 13.18 6.20 7.25
C PRO A 9 14.19 5.27 7.91
N THR A 10 15.15 5.83 8.65
CA THR A 10 16.22 5.10 9.34
C THR A 10 15.65 4.11 10.35
N ILE A 11 14.66 4.54 11.14
CA ILE A 11 13.98 3.69 12.13
C ILE A 11 13.32 2.50 11.43
N VAL A 12 12.63 2.75 10.32
CA VAL A 12 11.95 1.68 9.57
C VAL A 12 12.96 0.70 8.97
N TYR A 13 14.07 1.20 8.44
CA TYR A 13 15.11 0.38 7.86
C TYR A 13 15.80 -0.51 8.91
N GLU A 14 16.09 0.05 10.08
CA GLU A 14 16.64 -0.70 11.22
C GLU A 14 15.68 -1.79 11.70
N ARG A 15 14.38 -1.46 11.82
CA ARG A 15 13.35 -2.44 12.20
C ARG A 15 13.20 -3.53 11.15
N SER A 16 13.25 -3.19 9.87
CA SER A 16 13.24 -4.16 8.77
C SER A 16 14.42 -5.14 8.84
N LYS A 17 15.63 -4.63 9.08
CA LYS A 17 16.82 -5.46 9.27
C LYS A 17 16.73 -6.33 10.52
N LYS A 18 16.24 -5.79 11.64
CA LYS A 18 16.13 -6.50 12.92
C LYS A 18 15.09 -7.61 12.90
N HIS A 19 13.92 -7.35 12.31
CA HIS A 19 12.78 -8.26 12.37
C HIS A 19 12.62 -9.13 11.11
N GLY A 20 13.32 -8.80 10.02
CA GLY A 20 13.28 -9.52 8.77
C GLY A 20 12.14 -9.08 7.84
N LEU A 21 12.26 -9.50 6.57
CA LEU A 21 11.39 -9.10 5.46
C LEU A 21 9.91 -9.45 5.70
N PHE A 22 9.63 -10.60 6.30
CA PHE A 22 8.25 -11.06 6.52
C PHE A 22 7.52 -10.31 7.65
N ARG A 23 8.23 -9.48 8.42
CA ARG A 23 7.67 -8.76 9.56
C ARG A 23 7.60 -7.26 9.34
N VAL A 24 8.67 -6.66 8.83
CA VAL A 24 8.72 -5.22 8.55
C VAL A 24 9.20 -4.97 7.12
N ILE A 25 8.25 -4.69 6.24
CA ILE A 25 8.49 -4.26 4.86
C ILE A 25 8.48 -2.72 4.82
N PRO A 26 9.60 -2.07 4.51
CA PRO A 26 9.64 -0.62 4.33
C PRO A 26 8.96 -0.26 3.01
N ILE A 27 8.05 0.72 3.04
CA ILE A 27 7.35 1.22 1.86
C ILE A 27 7.60 2.70 1.64
N LYS A 28 7.51 3.13 0.39
CA LYS A 28 7.54 4.54 -0.01
C LYS A 28 6.64 4.76 -1.22
N GLY A 29 5.96 5.89 -1.29
CA GLY A 29 5.27 6.31 -2.52
C GLY A 29 6.25 6.50 -3.68
N ALA A 30 5.91 5.95 -4.84
CA ALA A 30 6.62 6.18 -6.08
C ALA A 30 6.34 7.61 -6.58
N SER A 31 7.38 8.30 -7.08
CA SER A 31 7.24 9.64 -7.69
C SER A 31 6.94 9.57 -9.19
N VAL A 32 6.61 8.39 -9.72
CA VAL A 32 6.40 8.12 -11.15
C VAL A 32 5.04 7.50 -11.35
N TYR A 33 4.29 8.01 -12.33
CA TYR A 33 2.98 7.50 -12.72
C TYR A 33 3.07 6.12 -13.40
N GLY A 34 1.97 5.37 -13.34
CA GLY A 34 1.82 4.07 -14.01
C GLY A 34 2.63 2.95 -13.36
N LYS A 35 3.13 3.16 -12.14
CA LYS A 35 3.78 2.11 -11.35
C LYS A 35 2.71 1.16 -10.81
N PRO A 36 2.98 -0.17 -10.75
CA PRO A 36 2.10 -1.10 -10.06
C PRO A 36 1.82 -0.66 -8.62
N VAL A 37 0.66 -1.05 -8.07
CA VAL A 37 0.27 -0.72 -6.68
C VAL A 37 1.38 -1.05 -5.68
N ALA A 38 2.08 -2.18 -5.85
CA ALA A 38 3.28 -2.49 -5.09
C ALA A 38 4.35 -3.13 -5.98
N SER A 39 5.56 -2.57 -5.95
CA SER A 39 6.73 -3.12 -6.63
C SER A 39 7.74 -3.63 -5.61
N MET A 40 7.70 -4.93 -5.32
CA MET A 40 8.62 -5.57 -4.37
C MET A 40 9.97 -5.87 -5.03
N PRO A 41 11.08 -5.23 -4.59
CA PRO A 41 12.37 -5.44 -5.21
C PRO A 41 12.97 -6.80 -4.83
N ARG A 42 13.72 -7.41 -5.76
CA ARG A 42 14.48 -8.65 -5.50
C ARG A 42 15.86 -8.42 -4.89
N LYS A 43 16.35 -7.18 -4.90
CA LYS A 43 17.67 -6.78 -4.39
C LYS A 43 17.51 -5.73 -3.30
N ARG A 44 18.41 -5.75 -2.33
CA ARG A 44 18.48 -4.74 -1.28
C ARG A 44 19.06 -3.46 -1.84
N ASN A 45 18.59 -2.32 -1.34
CA ASN A 45 19.16 -1.01 -1.65
C ASN A 45 20.46 -0.77 -0.84
N LYS A 46 21.05 0.43 -0.98
CA LYS A 46 22.25 0.85 -0.23
C LYS A 46 22.10 0.79 1.31
N ASN A 47 20.87 0.84 1.82
CA ASN A 47 20.57 0.77 3.25
C ASN A 47 20.36 -0.67 3.74
N GLY A 48 20.52 -1.67 2.86
CA GLY A 48 20.41 -3.10 3.18
C GLY A 48 18.98 -3.61 3.30
N VAL A 49 17.99 -2.90 2.76
CA VAL A 49 16.56 -3.26 2.85
C VAL A 49 15.91 -3.42 1.47
N TYR A 50 14.81 -4.18 1.43
CA TYR A 50 13.95 -4.31 0.26
C TYR A 50 12.87 -3.21 0.28
N LEU A 51 13.27 -1.99 -0.10
CA LEU A 51 12.35 -0.85 -0.16
C LEU A 51 11.31 -1.05 -1.26
N THR A 52 10.06 -1.23 -0.86
CA THR A 52 8.95 -1.45 -1.78
C THR A 52 8.35 -0.11 -2.19
N GLU A 53 8.30 0.16 -3.49
CA GLU A 53 7.65 1.36 -4.03
C GLU A 53 6.16 1.10 -4.23
N ILE A 54 5.34 2.09 -3.87
CA ILE A 54 3.89 2.07 -4.03
C ILE A 54 3.49 3.02 -5.17
N GLY A 55 2.88 2.50 -6.24
CA GLY A 55 2.28 3.32 -7.29
C GLY A 55 1.02 4.01 -6.78
N THR A 56 1.19 5.19 -6.18
CA THR A 56 0.11 5.86 -5.44
C THR A 56 -1.04 6.32 -6.34
N ASP A 57 -0.74 6.70 -7.58
CA ASP A 57 -1.71 7.06 -8.63
C ASP A 57 -2.58 5.85 -9.00
N THR A 58 -1.95 4.74 -9.38
CA THR A 58 -2.63 3.51 -9.76
C THR A 58 -3.43 2.93 -8.58
N ALA A 59 -2.89 3.02 -7.37
CA ALA A 59 -3.60 2.61 -6.15
C ALA A 59 -4.84 3.46 -5.90
N LYS A 60 -4.73 4.79 -6.02
CA LYS A 60 -5.88 5.70 -5.89
C LYS A 60 -6.95 5.38 -6.92
N GLU A 61 -6.59 5.27 -8.20
CA GLU A 61 -7.56 4.95 -9.26
C GLU A 61 -8.32 3.66 -9.00
N GLN A 62 -7.61 2.58 -8.63
CA GLN A 62 -8.25 1.31 -8.31
C GLN A 62 -9.18 1.39 -7.09
N ILE A 63 -8.79 2.13 -6.04
CA ILE A 63 -9.61 2.31 -4.84
C ILE A 63 -10.84 3.19 -5.14
N TYR A 64 -10.66 4.30 -5.83
CA TYR A 64 -11.76 5.20 -6.21
C TYR A 64 -12.80 4.49 -7.09
N ASN A 65 -12.35 3.68 -8.06
CA ASN A 65 -13.27 2.89 -8.89
C ASN A 65 -14.08 1.88 -8.06
N ARG A 66 -13.51 1.35 -6.97
CA ARG A 66 -14.25 0.45 -6.06
C ARG A 66 -15.31 1.20 -5.24
N PHE A 67 -15.05 2.44 -4.87
CA PHE A 67 -16.03 3.25 -4.13
C PHE A 67 -17.23 3.69 -4.99
N THR A 68 -17.11 3.67 -6.31
CA THR A 68 -18.24 3.92 -7.21
C THR A 68 -19.14 2.69 -7.43
N LEU A 69 -18.69 1.50 -7.00
CA LEU A 69 -19.48 0.28 -7.13
C LEU A 69 -20.62 0.27 -6.11
N THR A 70 -21.85 0.21 -6.60
CA THR A 70 -23.05 0.05 -5.77
C THR A 70 -23.68 -1.31 -6.08
N PRO A 71 -23.81 -2.21 -5.10
CA PRO A 71 -24.50 -3.48 -5.31
C PRO A 71 -25.96 -3.25 -5.69
N GLU A 72 -26.49 -4.04 -6.63
CA GLU A 72 -27.90 -4.01 -7.00
C GLU A 72 -28.68 -4.93 -6.06
N GLY A 73 -29.49 -4.35 -5.18
CA GLY A 73 -30.26 -5.11 -4.19
C GLY A 73 -29.38 -5.68 -3.06
N ASP A 74 -29.67 -6.91 -2.66
CA ASP A 74 -28.98 -7.61 -1.55
C ASP A 74 -27.80 -8.50 -2.01
N GLU A 75 -27.56 -8.57 -3.32
CA GLU A 75 -26.51 -9.44 -3.87
C GLU A 75 -25.12 -8.83 -3.67
N PRO A 76 -24.13 -9.61 -3.17
CA PRO A 76 -22.78 -9.11 -2.97
C PRO A 76 -22.08 -8.83 -4.31
N LEU A 77 -21.59 -7.61 -4.49
CA LEU A 77 -20.81 -7.20 -5.66
C LEU A 77 -19.30 -7.28 -5.37
N PRO A 78 -18.51 -8.08 -6.12
CA PRO A 78 -17.07 -8.17 -5.92
C PRO A 78 -16.37 -6.82 -6.01
N GLY A 79 -15.61 -6.47 -4.97
CA GLY A 79 -14.84 -5.24 -4.91
C GLY A 79 -15.63 -4.01 -4.46
N ALA A 80 -16.95 -4.11 -4.27
CA ALA A 80 -17.74 -3.06 -3.63
C ALA A 80 -17.36 -2.94 -2.14
N VAL A 81 -17.39 -1.71 -1.63
CA VAL A 81 -17.10 -1.42 -0.22
C VAL A 81 -18.41 -1.11 0.48
N HIS A 82 -18.76 -1.92 1.49
CA HIS A 82 -19.98 -1.72 2.26
C HIS A 82 -19.69 -0.75 3.40
N PHE A 83 -20.41 0.38 3.41
CA PHE A 83 -20.42 1.31 4.52
C PHE A 83 -21.69 1.10 5.36
N PRO A 84 -21.65 1.38 6.67
CA PRO A 84 -22.87 1.39 7.49
C PRO A 84 -23.88 2.37 6.90
N ASN A 85 -25.15 1.96 6.85
CA ASN A 85 -26.24 2.83 6.38
C ASN A 85 -26.53 4.00 7.34
N ASN A 86 -25.95 3.98 8.54
CA ASN A 86 -26.12 5.03 9.54
C ASN A 86 -24.74 5.61 9.92
N PRO A 87 -24.44 6.86 9.54
CA PRO A 87 -23.13 7.50 9.78
C PRO A 87 -22.98 8.11 11.19
N ASP A 88 -23.93 7.87 12.09
CA ASP A 88 -23.90 8.33 13.50
C ASP A 88 -23.06 7.41 14.41
#